data_AF-A0A822DQH4-F1
#
_entry.id   AF-A0A822DQH4-F1
#
_cell.length_a   1.000
_cell.length_b   1.000
_cell.length_c   1.000
_cell.angle_alpha   90.00
_cell.angle_beta   90.00
_cell.angle_gamma   90.00
#
_symmetry.space_group_name_H-M   'P 1'
#
loop_
_entity.id
_entity.type
_entity.pdbx_description
1 polymer ?
#
loop_
_entity_poly.entity_id
_entity_poly.type
_entity_poly.pdbx_seq_one_letter_code
_entity_poly.pdbx_strand_id
1 'polypeptide(L)'
;KNSLKCVEWMWQSNPDPWSESEPAIWNHYSDVENIIIERAYSNKETRAILDDYYIDFKQNRQMSNTDDNKQRPVKRVVRQREDKHLREERFVDLPVSTGRSFGGEYGWVSPFIIEVRRGLKLEPEELPSKRPEMIPILIEKAAQGIIKEGKFIRKEEEAKELANMLLEQKNNGIEQVWQCCAYMYSLESFLYKTLNATMRLVGDKEHEHVWRSKIRTLGPFCLLLWDDPCNEKPKTKETL
;
A
#
# COMPACT_ATOMS: atom_id res chain seq x y z
N LYS A 1 -19.08 24.33 -6.15
CA LYS A 1 -18.80 22.91 -5.83
C LYS A 1 -17.81 22.39 -6.87
N ASN A 2 -16.51 22.42 -6.58
CA ASN A 2 -15.53 21.71 -7.41
C ASN A 2 -15.68 20.23 -7.09
N SER A 3 -16.39 19.49 -7.94
CA SER A 3 -16.42 18.04 -7.83
C SER A 3 -15.03 17.56 -8.24
N LEU A 4 -14.28 17.01 -7.28
CA LEU A 4 -12.96 16.47 -7.54
C LEU A 4 -13.13 15.28 -8.49
N LYS A 5 -12.62 15.40 -9.71
CA LYS A 5 -12.64 14.31 -10.70
C LYS A 5 -11.50 13.33 -10.39
N CYS A 6 -11.80 12.03 -10.47
CA CYS A 6 -10.82 10.97 -10.35
C CYS A 6 -10.67 10.25 -11.69
N VAL A 7 -9.44 9.91 -12.04
CA VAL A 7 -9.14 9.11 -13.24
C VAL A 7 -9.03 7.65 -12.84
N GLU A 8 -9.64 6.79 -13.66
CA GLU A 8 -9.69 5.37 -13.42
C GLU A 8 -9.50 4.60 -14.73
N TRP A 9 -8.54 3.69 -14.70
CA TRP A 9 -8.30 2.72 -15.75
C TRP A 9 -9.03 1.42 -15.42
N MET A 10 -9.61 0.82 -16.46
CA MET A 10 -10.40 -0.40 -16.36
C MET A 10 -10.02 -1.36 -17.49
N TRP A 11 -10.20 -2.65 -17.24
CA TRP A 11 -10.00 -3.73 -18.21
C TRP A 11 -11.26 -4.58 -18.35
N GLN A 12 -11.47 -5.13 -19.54
CA GLN A 12 -12.66 -5.95 -19.80
C GLN A 12 -12.48 -7.38 -19.26
N SER A 13 -13.33 -7.76 -18.32
CA SER A 13 -13.20 -8.97 -17.50
C SER A 13 -14.00 -10.17 -17.97
N ASN A 14 -14.76 -10.05 -19.07
CA ASN A 14 -15.44 -11.19 -19.70
C ASN A 14 -14.45 -12.36 -19.97
N PRO A 15 -14.88 -13.63 -19.86
CA PRO A 15 -14.05 -14.78 -20.23
C PRO A 15 -13.52 -14.67 -21.67
N ASP A 16 -14.41 -14.33 -22.60
CA ASP A 16 -14.07 -13.86 -23.94
C ASP A 16 -14.28 -12.33 -24.03
N PRO A 17 -13.21 -11.52 -23.99
CA PRO A 17 -13.31 -10.07 -24.04
C PRO A 17 -13.71 -9.52 -25.42
N TRP A 18 -13.77 -10.36 -26.46
CA TRP A 18 -14.09 -9.95 -27.83
C TRP A 18 -15.48 -10.40 -28.28
N SER A 19 -16.22 -11.08 -27.41
CA SER A 19 -17.58 -11.52 -27.71
C SER A 19 -18.52 -10.33 -27.93
N GLU A 20 -19.25 -10.34 -29.05
CA GLU A 20 -20.30 -9.35 -29.34
C GLU A 20 -21.65 -9.73 -28.73
N SER A 21 -21.80 -10.97 -28.25
CA SER A 21 -23.07 -11.48 -27.70
C SER A 21 -23.27 -11.17 -26.23
N GLU A 22 -22.21 -10.82 -25.50
CA GLU A 22 -22.27 -10.53 -24.07
C GLU A 22 -22.00 -9.05 -23.77
N PRO A 23 -22.68 -8.46 -22.78
CA PRO A 23 -22.35 -7.11 -22.34
C PRO A 23 -20.94 -7.07 -21.76
N ALA A 24 -20.19 -6.02 -22.10
CA ALA A 24 -18.84 -5.82 -21.60
C ALA A 24 -18.84 -5.57 -20.08
N ILE A 25 -18.22 -6.47 -19.34
CA ILE A 25 -17.99 -6.34 -17.89
C ILE A 25 -16.61 -5.72 -17.72
N TRP A 26 -16.53 -4.66 -16.93
CA TRP A 26 -15.30 -3.91 -16.73
C TRP A 26 -14.86 -4.01 -15.27
N ASN A 27 -13.64 -4.48 -15.06
CA ASN A 27 -12.98 -4.48 -13.77
C ASN A 27 -11.97 -3.35 -13.67
N HIS A 28 -11.64 -3.02 -12.43
CA HIS A 28 -10.71 -1.95 -12.08
C HIS A 28 -9.30 -2.51 -11.92
N TYR A 29 -8.31 -1.67 -12.19
CA TYR A 29 -6.95 -1.91 -11.72
C TYR A 29 -6.83 -1.57 -10.23
N SER A 30 -5.84 -2.13 -9.55
CA SER A 30 -5.52 -1.68 -8.19
C SER A 30 -5.15 -0.19 -8.20
N ASP A 31 -5.22 0.50 -7.07
CA ASP A 31 -4.87 1.94 -7.07
C ASP A 31 -3.42 2.16 -7.49
N VAL A 32 -2.49 1.26 -7.15
CA VAL A 32 -1.08 1.40 -7.52
C VAL A 32 -0.89 1.14 -9.00
N GLU A 33 -1.51 0.10 -9.55
CA GLU A 33 -1.49 -0.16 -11.01
C GLU A 33 -2.09 1.04 -11.77
N ASN A 34 -3.19 1.60 -11.28
CA ASN A 34 -3.80 2.80 -11.86
C ASN A 34 -2.87 4.02 -11.82
N ILE A 35 -2.10 4.21 -10.73
CA ILE A 35 -1.07 5.26 -10.63
C ILE A 35 0.01 5.05 -11.70
N ILE A 36 0.50 3.82 -11.87
CA ILE A 36 1.53 3.48 -12.87
C ILE A 36 1.01 3.78 -14.28
N ILE A 37 -0.19 3.29 -14.60
CA ILE A 37 -0.80 3.47 -15.93
C ILE A 37 -1.02 4.96 -16.21
N GLU A 38 -1.64 5.69 -15.28
CA GLU A 38 -1.96 7.11 -15.50
C GLU A 38 -0.70 7.97 -15.61
N ARG A 39 0.37 7.64 -14.86
CA ARG A 39 1.66 8.32 -15.00
C ARG A 39 2.25 8.10 -16.38
N ALA A 40 2.36 6.84 -16.83
CA ALA A 40 2.92 6.51 -18.13
C ALA A 40 2.11 7.18 -19.27
N TYR A 41 0.78 7.17 -19.16
CA TYR A 41 -0.10 7.85 -20.10
C TYR A 41 0.12 9.37 -20.11
N SER A 42 0.19 10.00 -18.94
CA SER A 42 0.42 11.45 -18.80
C SER A 42 1.78 11.88 -19.34
N ASN A 43 2.78 11.01 -19.21
CA ASN A 43 4.13 11.18 -19.76
C ASN A 43 4.21 10.90 -21.27
N LYS A 44 3.11 10.54 -21.93
CA LYS A 44 3.04 10.17 -23.35
C LYS A 44 3.93 8.97 -23.70
N GLU A 45 4.13 8.08 -22.75
CA GLU A 45 4.79 6.81 -23.01
C GLU A 45 3.91 5.94 -23.91
N THR A 46 4.51 5.01 -24.66
CA THR A 46 3.74 4.11 -25.54
C THR A 46 3.09 2.97 -24.78
N ARG A 47 3.61 2.64 -23.59
CA ARG A 47 3.15 1.54 -22.77
C ARG A 47 3.35 1.80 -21.28
N ALA A 48 2.49 1.21 -20.45
CA ALA A 48 2.72 1.08 -19.01
C ALA A 48 3.11 -0.37 -18.68
N ILE A 49 4.20 -0.57 -17.95
CA ILE A 49 4.66 -1.90 -17.53
C ILE A 49 4.10 -2.22 -16.14
N LEU A 50 3.47 -3.37 -16.00
CA LEU A 50 2.96 -3.90 -14.73
C LEU A 50 3.52 -5.31 -14.51
N ASP A 51 3.26 -5.90 -13.35
CA ASP A 51 3.88 -7.17 -12.94
C ASP A 51 3.53 -8.34 -13.89
N ASP A 52 2.24 -8.54 -14.15
CA ASP A 52 1.74 -9.71 -14.89
C ASP A 52 1.41 -9.38 -16.37
N TYR A 53 1.36 -8.10 -16.72
CA TYR A 53 0.96 -7.60 -18.03
C TYR A 53 1.54 -6.20 -18.30
N TYR A 54 1.34 -5.70 -19.51
CA TYR A 54 1.57 -4.30 -19.85
C TYR A 54 0.37 -3.73 -20.61
N ILE A 55 0.23 -2.41 -20.57
CA ILE A 55 -0.80 -1.68 -21.31
C ILE A 55 -0.16 -1.07 -22.55
N ASP A 56 -0.65 -1.42 -23.73
CA ASP A 56 -0.35 -0.73 -24.99
C ASP A 56 -1.39 0.37 -25.22
N PHE A 57 -0.96 1.63 -25.11
CA PHE A 57 -1.84 2.79 -25.27
C PHE A 57 -2.22 3.07 -26.72
N LYS A 58 -1.43 2.60 -27.69
CA LYS A 58 -1.74 2.75 -29.12
C LYS A 58 -2.90 1.85 -29.51
N GLN A 59 -2.96 0.65 -28.93
CA GLN A 59 -4.02 -0.32 -29.19
C GLN A 59 -5.17 -0.27 -28.18
N ASN A 60 -4.99 0.43 -27.06
CA ASN A 60 -5.87 0.38 -25.88
C ASN A 60 -6.10 -1.06 -25.42
N ARG A 61 -5.01 -1.80 -25.24
CA ARG A 61 -5.05 -3.21 -24.82
C ARG A 61 -4.07 -3.47 -23.69
N GLN A 62 -4.52 -4.29 -22.76
CA GLN A 62 -3.65 -5.03 -21.85
C GLN A 62 -3.16 -6.29 -22.55
N MET A 63 -1.87 -6.57 -22.45
CA MET A 63 -1.24 -7.79 -22.99
C MET A 63 -0.49 -8.51 -21.87
N SER A 64 -0.67 -9.83 -21.72
CA SER A 64 0.06 -10.61 -20.72
C SER A 64 1.56 -10.61 -21.01
N ASN A 65 2.38 -10.54 -19.96
CA ASN A 65 3.84 -10.63 -20.06
C ASN A 65 4.33 -12.04 -20.45
N THR A 66 3.46 -13.05 -20.33
CA THR A 66 3.81 -14.47 -20.52
C THR A 66 3.11 -15.15 -21.70
N ASP A 67 2.04 -14.54 -22.22
CA ASP A 67 1.19 -15.15 -23.26
C ASP A 67 0.60 -14.06 -24.15
N ASP A 68 1.18 -13.89 -25.35
CA ASP A 68 0.77 -12.84 -26.29
C ASP A 68 -0.69 -13.00 -26.78
N ASN A 69 -1.30 -14.17 -26.62
CA ASN A 69 -2.70 -14.39 -26.98
C ASN A 69 -3.67 -13.89 -25.90
N LYS A 70 -3.18 -13.70 -24.67
CA LYS A 70 -3.99 -13.16 -23.57
C LYS A 70 -3.98 -11.65 -23.62
N GLN A 71 -4.94 -11.11 -24.36
CA GLN A 71 -5.16 -9.68 -24.52
C GLN A 71 -6.56 -9.29 -24.04
N ARG A 72 -6.67 -8.10 -23.46
CA ARG A 72 -7.95 -7.53 -23.01
C ARG A 72 -8.04 -6.05 -23.38
N PRO A 73 -9.19 -5.56 -23.87
CA PRO A 73 -9.44 -4.14 -24.01
C PRO A 73 -9.27 -3.40 -22.69
N VAL A 74 -8.74 -2.18 -22.77
CA VAL A 74 -8.68 -1.25 -21.64
C VAL A 74 -9.35 0.06 -21.98
N LYS A 75 -9.81 0.77 -20.95
CA LYS A 75 -10.34 2.12 -21.10
C LYS A 75 -9.96 3.00 -19.91
N ARG A 76 -9.84 4.29 -20.20
CA ARG A 76 -9.67 5.35 -19.22
C ARG A 76 -11.02 6.06 -19.03
N VAL A 77 -11.44 6.21 -17.79
CA VAL A 77 -12.69 6.88 -17.41
C VAL A 77 -12.36 8.02 -16.45
N VAL A 78 -13.07 9.14 -16.58
CA VAL A 78 -13.02 10.25 -15.62
C VAL A 78 -14.34 10.26 -14.87
N ARG A 79 -14.31 9.96 -13.57
CA ARG A 79 -15.50 9.89 -12.70
C ARG A 79 -15.49 11.00 -11.65
N GLN A 80 -16.64 11.22 -11.03
CA GLN A 80 -16.69 12.00 -9.80
C GLN A 80 -16.12 11.17 -8.65
N ARG A 81 -15.50 11.82 -7.66
CA ARG A 81 -14.91 11.13 -6.51
C ARG A 81 -15.93 10.31 -5.73
N GLU A 82 -17.18 10.77 -5.67
CA GLU A 82 -18.27 10.08 -4.99
C GLU A 82 -18.66 8.76 -5.66
N ASP A 83 -18.35 8.61 -6.96
CA ASP A 83 -18.61 7.40 -7.75
C ASP A 83 -17.42 6.42 -7.74
N LYS A 84 -16.40 6.66 -6.90
CA LYS A 84 -15.23 5.80 -6.80
C LYS A 84 -15.62 4.44 -6.21
N HIS A 85 -15.11 3.36 -6.81
CA HIS A 85 -15.26 2.01 -6.29
C HIS A 85 -14.80 1.91 -4.82
N LEU A 86 -15.64 1.33 -3.98
CA LEU A 86 -15.32 1.03 -2.58
C LEU A 86 -14.62 -0.31 -2.48
N ARG A 87 -13.55 -0.37 -1.69
CA ARG A 87 -12.80 -1.61 -1.48
C ARG A 87 -13.48 -2.47 -0.43
N GLU A 88 -14.38 -3.32 -0.88
CA GLU A 88 -15.14 -4.23 -0.03
C GLU A 88 -14.23 -5.09 0.84
N GLU A 89 -13.07 -5.52 0.33
CA GLU A 89 -12.02 -6.27 1.06
C GLU A 89 -11.58 -5.63 2.38
N ARG A 90 -11.71 -4.31 2.54
CA ARG A 90 -11.40 -3.61 3.80
C ARG A 90 -12.45 -3.77 4.89
N PHE A 91 -13.66 -4.13 4.48
CA PHE A 91 -14.83 -4.26 5.35
C PHE A 91 -15.20 -5.73 5.60
N VAL A 92 -14.51 -6.68 4.95
CA VAL A 92 -14.68 -8.11 5.21
C VAL A 92 -13.80 -8.52 6.37
N ASP A 93 -14.36 -9.28 7.29
CA ASP A 93 -13.62 -9.92 8.38
C ASP A 93 -12.61 -10.91 7.79
N LEU A 94 -11.38 -10.44 7.53
CA LEU A 94 -10.23 -11.34 7.39
C LEU A 94 -10.20 -12.23 8.64
N PRO A 95 -9.85 -13.53 8.53
CA PRO A 95 -9.94 -14.46 9.66
C PRO A 95 -9.20 -13.88 10.87
N VAL A 96 -9.98 -13.56 11.90
CA VAL A 96 -9.47 -13.19 13.22
C VAL A 96 -9.03 -14.51 13.85
N SER A 97 -7.78 -14.60 14.30
CA SER A 97 -7.38 -15.73 15.13
C SER A 97 -8.34 -15.76 16.33
N THR A 98 -9.14 -16.83 16.43
CA THR A 98 -10.27 -16.94 17.37
C THR A 98 -9.86 -16.84 18.84
N GLY A 99 -8.56 -16.80 19.13
CA GLY A 99 -7.99 -16.69 20.47
C GLY A 99 -7.45 -15.31 20.88
N ARG A 100 -7.55 -14.24 20.08
CA ARG A 100 -7.09 -12.90 20.49
C ARG A 100 -8.03 -11.78 20.08
N SER A 101 -8.41 -10.94 21.04
CA SER A 101 -9.09 -9.69 20.75
C SER A 101 -8.11 -8.68 20.13
N PHE A 102 -8.45 -8.13 18.97
CA PHE A 102 -7.62 -7.09 18.32
C PHE A 102 -7.79 -5.72 19.00
N GLY A 103 -8.89 -5.52 19.74
CA GLY A 103 -9.21 -4.27 20.42
C GLY A 103 -9.21 -4.42 21.94
N GLY A 104 -8.39 -3.63 22.64
CA GLY A 104 -8.48 -3.43 24.10
C GLY A 104 -7.40 -4.11 24.95
N GLU A 105 -6.72 -5.16 24.45
CA GLU A 105 -5.67 -5.85 25.22
C GLU A 105 -4.28 -5.22 25.10
N TYR A 106 -4.05 -4.50 24.01
CA TYR A 106 -2.80 -3.78 23.80
C TYR A 106 -3.04 -2.33 24.17
N GLY A 107 -2.18 -1.78 25.05
CA GLY A 107 -2.24 -0.37 25.43
C GLY A 107 -2.11 0.56 24.21
N TRP A 108 -1.85 1.84 24.43
CA TRP A 108 -1.84 2.84 23.34
C TRP A 108 -0.87 2.53 22.16
N VAL A 109 0.08 1.62 22.36
CA VAL A 109 1.05 1.17 21.34
C VAL A 109 0.79 -0.29 20.93
N SER A 110 0.63 -0.54 19.63
CA SER A 110 0.51 -1.89 19.08
C SER A 110 1.75 -2.75 19.40
N PRO A 111 1.61 -4.05 19.76
CA PRO A 111 2.75 -4.94 20.01
C PRO A 111 3.69 -5.05 18.82
N PHE A 112 3.14 -4.95 17.61
CA PHE A 112 3.93 -4.94 16.38
C PHE A 112 4.91 -3.77 16.38
N ILE A 113 4.46 -2.57 16.76
CA ILE A 113 5.32 -1.39 16.83
C ILE A 113 6.38 -1.53 17.92
N ILE A 114 6.03 -2.13 19.07
CA ILE A 114 7.00 -2.43 20.14
C ILE A 114 8.11 -3.35 19.61
N GLU A 115 7.75 -4.44 18.93
CA GLU A 115 8.71 -5.38 18.37
C GLU A 115 9.50 -4.79 17.19
N VAL A 116 8.90 -3.90 16.38
CA VAL A 116 9.61 -3.13 15.35
C VAL A 116 10.67 -2.25 15.97
N ARG A 117 10.31 -1.45 16.99
CA ARG A 117 11.25 -0.57 17.69
C ARG A 117 12.41 -1.36 18.28
N ARG A 118 12.13 -2.51 18.93
CA ARG A 118 13.16 -3.45 19.43
C ARG A 118 14.03 -4.00 18.30
N GLY A 119 13.43 -4.41 17.19
CA GLY A 119 14.12 -4.94 16.02
C GLY A 119 15.04 -3.93 15.35
N LEU A 120 14.67 -2.65 15.40
CA LEU A 120 15.48 -1.52 14.93
C LEU A 120 16.48 -0.99 15.98
N LYS A 121 16.44 -1.52 17.21
CA LYS A 121 17.27 -1.10 18.34
C LYS A 121 17.15 0.40 18.64
N LEU A 122 15.93 0.91 18.61
CA LEU A 122 15.64 2.31 18.89
C LEU A 122 15.06 2.47 20.30
N GLU A 123 15.50 3.50 21.01
CA GLU A 123 14.85 3.96 22.23
C GLU A 123 13.66 4.90 21.91
N PRO A 124 12.68 5.08 22.82
CA PRO A 124 11.53 5.96 22.56
C PRO A 124 11.89 7.43 22.27
N GLU A 125 13.06 7.89 22.71
CA GLU A 125 13.60 9.23 22.41
C GLU A 125 14.21 9.30 21.01
N GLU A 126 14.41 8.14 20.37
CA GLU A 126 15.03 8.02 19.05
C GLU A 126 14.04 7.86 17.90
N LEU A 127 12.75 8.05 18.19
CA LEU A 127 11.68 8.01 17.19
C LEU A 127 11.81 9.19 16.19
N PRO A 128 11.38 9.00 14.93
CA PRO A 128 11.56 10.00 13.88
C PRO A 128 10.89 11.36 14.17
N SER A 129 9.80 11.40 14.94
CA SER A 129 9.14 12.63 15.41
C SER A 129 10.02 13.46 16.36
N LYS A 130 10.95 12.81 17.06
CA LYS A 130 11.88 13.44 18.01
C LYS A 130 13.29 13.62 17.44
N ARG A 131 13.67 12.78 16.47
CA ARG A 131 14.97 12.78 15.79
C ARG A 131 14.79 12.81 14.27
N PRO A 132 14.54 14.00 13.69
CA PRO A 132 14.29 14.15 12.26
C PRO A 132 15.42 13.63 11.37
N GLU A 133 16.66 13.60 11.86
CA GLU A 133 17.81 13.04 11.14
C GLU A 133 17.68 11.54 10.83
N MET A 134 16.81 10.82 11.55
CA MET A 134 16.52 9.42 11.31
C MET A 134 15.56 9.19 10.13
N ILE A 135 14.78 10.21 9.74
CA ILE A 135 13.73 10.09 8.73
C ILE A 135 14.28 9.57 7.39
N PRO A 136 15.36 10.15 6.81
CA PRO A 136 15.90 9.67 5.54
C PRO A 136 16.37 8.20 5.61
N ILE A 137 16.96 7.81 6.74
CA ILE A 137 17.48 6.45 6.97
C ILE A 137 16.32 5.45 7.03
N LEU A 138 15.23 5.80 7.74
CA LEU A 138 14.04 4.98 7.83
C LEU A 138 13.31 4.86 6.50
N ILE A 139 13.25 5.95 5.72
CA ILE A 139 12.68 5.96 4.37
C ILE A 139 13.43 5.01 3.45
N GLU A 140 14.77 5.06 3.43
CA GLU A 140 15.56 4.15 2.60
C GLU A 140 15.35 2.68 2.99
N LYS A 141 15.37 2.39 4.30
CA LYS A 141 15.12 1.03 4.82
C LYS A 141 13.71 0.55 4.48
N ALA A 142 12.71 1.43 4.62
CA ALA A 142 11.32 1.14 4.28
C ALA A 142 11.16 0.85 2.79
N ALA A 143 11.71 1.69 1.92
CA ALA A 143 11.69 1.52 0.47
C ALA A 143 12.33 0.19 0.04
N GLN A 144 13.52 -0.13 0.58
CA GLN A 144 14.19 -1.41 0.33
C GLN A 144 13.37 -2.61 0.82
N GLY A 145 12.76 -2.49 2.00
CA GLY A 145 11.89 -3.50 2.57
C GLY A 145 10.65 -3.78 1.71
N ILE A 146 9.98 -2.73 1.25
CA ILE A 146 8.83 -2.81 0.34
C ILE A 146 9.22 -3.52 -0.96
N ILE A 147 10.33 -3.13 -1.59
CA ILE A 147 10.83 -3.79 -2.81
C ILE A 147 11.11 -5.27 -2.56
N LYS A 148 11.74 -5.61 -1.43
CA LYS A 148 12.07 -7.00 -1.09
C LYS A 148 10.81 -7.85 -0.93
N GLU A 149 9.78 -7.31 -0.29
CA GLU A 149 8.49 -7.98 -0.12
C GLU A 149 7.75 -8.14 -1.45
N GLY A 150 7.72 -7.10 -2.27
CA GLY A 150 7.15 -7.16 -3.62
C GLY A 150 7.78 -8.25 -4.46
N LYS A 151 9.12 -8.34 -4.47
CA LYS A 151 9.84 -9.42 -5.18
C LYS A 151 9.44 -10.81 -4.69
N PHE A 152 9.28 -10.99 -3.38
CA PHE A 152 8.89 -12.27 -2.81
C PHE A 152 7.51 -12.75 -3.28
N ILE A 153 6.57 -11.82 -3.47
CA ILE A 153 5.20 -12.12 -3.91
C ILE A 153 4.97 -11.89 -5.41
N ARG A 154 6.02 -11.60 -6.18
CA ARG A 154 5.96 -11.27 -7.63
C ARG A 154 5.13 -10.01 -7.95
N LYS A 155 5.20 -9.01 -7.08
CA LYS A 155 4.67 -7.65 -7.27
C LYS A 155 5.79 -6.61 -7.27
N GLU A 156 6.76 -6.79 -8.15
CA GLU A 156 7.99 -5.98 -8.19
C GLU A 156 7.74 -4.56 -8.70
N GLU A 157 6.94 -4.39 -9.76
CA GLU A 157 6.62 -3.08 -10.33
C GLU A 157 5.75 -2.27 -9.36
N GLU A 158 4.74 -2.90 -8.75
CA GLU A 158 3.95 -2.28 -7.68
C GLU A 158 4.85 -1.84 -6.50
N ALA A 159 5.82 -2.66 -6.11
CA ALA A 159 6.70 -2.35 -4.99
C ALA A 159 7.72 -1.26 -5.31
N LYS A 160 8.24 -1.20 -6.54
CA LYS A 160 9.09 -0.10 -7.00
C LYS A 160 8.33 1.21 -6.96
N GLU A 161 7.08 1.20 -7.42
CA GLU A 161 6.22 2.38 -7.40
C GLU A 161 6.01 2.91 -5.98
N LEU A 162 5.58 2.04 -5.06
CA LEU A 162 5.41 2.39 -3.64
C LEU A 162 6.71 2.87 -2.99
N ALA A 163 7.84 2.24 -3.30
CA ALA A 163 9.15 2.65 -2.80
C ALA A 163 9.56 4.03 -3.31
N ASN A 164 9.31 4.33 -4.60
CA ASN A 164 9.59 5.64 -5.19
C ASN A 164 8.77 6.75 -4.53
N MET A 165 7.48 6.52 -4.31
CA MET A 165 6.61 7.47 -3.59
C MET A 165 7.21 7.87 -2.24
N LEU A 166 7.78 6.91 -1.51
CA LEU A 166 8.39 7.17 -0.20
C LEU A 166 9.75 7.89 -0.33
N LEU A 167 10.58 7.47 -1.30
CA LEU A 167 11.89 8.07 -1.55
C LEU A 167 11.79 9.55 -1.99
N GLU A 168 10.72 9.93 -2.69
CA GLU A 168 10.43 11.33 -3.04
C GLU A 168 10.21 12.20 -1.80
N GLN A 169 9.78 11.62 -0.67
CA GLN A 169 9.58 12.34 0.59
C GLN A 169 10.84 12.41 1.46
N LYS A 170 11.99 11.86 0.99
CA LYS A 170 13.21 11.71 1.80
C LYS A 170 13.71 13.00 2.45
N ASN A 171 13.53 14.14 1.77
CA ASN A 171 14.01 15.44 2.23
C ASN A 171 12.91 16.30 2.90
N ASN A 172 11.72 15.74 3.09
CA ASN A 172 10.58 16.44 3.70
C ASN A 172 10.52 16.20 5.21
N GLY A 173 9.68 16.97 5.91
CA GLY A 173 9.43 16.80 7.33
C GLY A 173 8.61 15.55 7.64
N ILE A 174 8.59 15.16 8.92
CA ILE A 174 7.86 13.98 9.40
C ILE A 174 6.37 14.03 9.06
N GLU A 175 5.76 15.21 9.02
CA GLU A 175 4.34 15.38 8.68
C GLU A 175 4.06 14.94 7.24
N GLN A 176 4.85 15.39 6.27
CA GLN A 176 4.66 15.00 4.86
C GLN A 176 4.96 13.51 4.65
N VAL A 177 5.98 13.00 5.35
CA VAL A 177 6.32 11.57 5.31
C VAL A 177 5.18 10.72 5.89
N TRP A 178 4.63 11.13 7.03
CA TRP A 178 3.51 10.46 7.67
C TRP A 178 2.26 10.49 6.79
N GLN A 179 1.92 11.64 6.20
CA GLN A 179 0.81 11.77 5.25
C GLN A 179 1.00 10.85 4.04
N CYS A 180 2.22 10.74 3.51
CA CYS A 180 2.55 9.81 2.43
C CYS A 180 2.37 8.35 2.87
N CYS A 181 2.89 7.96 4.04
CA CYS A 181 2.72 6.62 4.59
C CYS A 181 1.23 6.29 4.80
N ALA A 182 0.44 7.22 5.33
CA ALA A 182 -1.00 7.06 5.51
C ALA A 182 -1.71 6.90 4.17
N TYR A 183 -1.35 7.71 3.17
CA TYR A 183 -1.87 7.56 1.81
C TYR A 183 -1.51 6.21 1.20
N MET A 184 -0.25 5.77 1.27
CA MET A 184 0.19 4.47 0.79
C MET A 184 -0.54 3.31 1.48
N TYR A 185 -0.67 3.36 2.80
CA TYR A 185 -1.46 2.39 3.57
C TYR A 185 -2.94 2.42 3.19
N SER A 186 -3.43 3.56 2.70
CA SER A 186 -4.77 3.71 2.18
C SER A 186 -4.96 3.17 0.75
N LEU A 187 -3.93 2.77 0.00
CA LEU A 187 -4.04 2.24 -1.37
C LEU A 187 -4.46 0.76 -1.40
N GLU A 188 -5.12 0.34 -2.47
CA GLU A 188 -5.26 -1.07 -2.80
C GLU A 188 -3.90 -1.58 -3.25
N SER A 189 -3.18 -2.20 -2.33
CA SER A 189 -1.83 -2.66 -2.58
C SER A 189 -1.53 -3.93 -1.81
N PHE A 190 -0.49 -4.65 -2.24
CA PHE A 190 0.04 -5.76 -1.46
C PHE A 190 0.53 -5.29 -0.07
N LEU A 191 1.03 -4.05 0.03
CA LEU A 191 1.56 -3.50 1.28
C LEU A 191 0.48 -3.46 2.36
N TYR A 192 -0.70 -2.92 2.05
CA TYR A 192 -1.85 -2.92 2.97
C TYR A 192 -2.24 -4.35 3.39
N LYS A 193 -2.37 -5.27 2.43
CA LYS A 193 -2.78 -6.67 2.70
C LYS A 193 -1.76 -7.38 3.60
N THR A 194 -0.47 -7.22 3.31
CA THR A 194 0.64 -7.84 4.05
C THR A 194 0.73 -7.30 5.47
N LEU A 195 0.62 -5.99 5.66
CA LEU A 195 0.70 -5.36 6.99
C LEU A 195 -0.45 -5.80 7.89
N ASN A 196 -1.70 -5.75 7.40
CA ASN A 196 -2.85 -6.17 8.19
C ASN A 196 -2.79 -7.64 8.59
N ALA A 197 -2.38 -8.52 7.67
CA ALA A 197 -2.18 -9.94 7.98
C ALA A 197 -1.09 -10.11 9.07
N THR A 198 0.03 -9.41 8.93
CA THR A 198 1.17 -9.51 9.85
C THR A 198 0.84 -9.01 11.25
N MET A 199 0.16 -7.86 11.35
CA MET A 199 -0.17 -7.25 12.64
C MET A 199 -1.13 -8.12 13.47
N ARG A 200 -1.89 -9.02 12.83
CA ARG A 200 -2.75 -10.00 13.51
C ARG A 200 -1.99 -11.23 14.02
N LEU A 201 -0.85 -11.55 13.40
CA LEU A 201 0.00 -12.68 13.79
C LEU A 201 0.99 -12.33 14.90
N VAL A 202 1.20 -11.04 15.20
CA VAL A 202 2.24 -10.62 16.15
C VAL A 202 2.04 -11.27 17.52
N GLY A 203 3.11 -11.86 18.06
CA GLY A 203 3.10 -12.55 19.35
C GLY A 203 2.45 -13.93 19.31
N ASP A 204 1.96 -14.40 18.16
CA ASP A 204 1.70 -15.83 17.95
C ASP A 204 3.05 -16.56 17.85
N LYS A 205 3.20 -17.63 18.64
CA LYS A 205 4.42 -18.45 18.69
C LYS A 205 4.55 -19.35 17.47
N GLU A 206 3.44 -19.84 16.93
CA GLU A 206 3.46 -20.74 15.76
C GLU A 206 3.95 -19.99 14.51
N HIS A 207 3.50 -18.74 14.35
CA HIS A 207 3.84 -17.89 13.21
C HIS A 207 4.98 -16.90 13.51
N GLU A 208 5.80 -17.14 14.55
CA GLU A 208 6.86 -16.21 14.99
C GLU A 208 7.83 -15.83 13.87
N HIS A 209 8.27 -16.82 13.11
CA HIS A 209 9.18 -16.61 12.00
C HIS A 209 8.58 -15.71 10.90
N VAL A 210 7.26 -15.80 10.67
CA VAL A 210 6.55 -14.99 9.67
C VAL A 210 6.56 -13.53 10.09
N TRP A 211 6.00 -13.21 11.26
CA TRP A 211 5.86 -11.81 11.67
C TRP A 211 7.21 -11.15 11.98
N ARG A 212 8.20 -11.89 12.50
CA ARG A 212 9.56 -11.37 12.68
C ARG A 212 10.27 -11.05 11.36
N SER A 213 10.04 -11.86 10.32
CA SER A 213 10.56 -11.56 8.98
C SER A 213 10.01 -10.23 8.47
N LYS A 214 8.70 -10.01 8.64
CA LYS A 214 8.02 -8.77 8.23
C LYS A 214 8.43 -7.55 9.05
N ILE A 215 8.81 -7.72 10.32
CA ILE A 215 9.42 -6.62 11.10
C ILE A 215 10.72 -6.14 10.43
N ARG A 216 11.56 -7.06 9.94
CA ARG A 216 12.84 -6.69 9.33
C ARG A 216 12.66 -5.94 8.01
N THR A 217 11.60 -6.23 7.26
CA THR A 217 11.35 -5.62 5.95
C THR A 217 10.42 -4.42 6.05
N LEU A 218 9.24 -4.58 6.63
CA LEU A 218 8.19 -3.56 6.67
C LEU A 218 8.15 -2.75 7.97
N GLY A 219 8.91 -3.14 8.99
CA GLY A 219 8.99 -2.42 10.27
C GLY A 219 9.32 -0.93 10.13
N PRO A 220 10.35 -0.53 9.36
CA PRO A 220 10.66 0.89 9.15
C PRO A 220 9.47 1.69 8.60
N PHE A 221 8.72 1.14 7.64
CA PHE A 221 7.51 1.76 7.10
C PHE A 221 6.43 1.91 8.17
N CYS A 222 6.18 0.85 8.95
CA CYS A 222 5.20 0.90 10.04
C CYS A 222 5.57 1.90 11.13
N LEU A 223 6.85 2.10 11.40
CA LEU A 223 7.30 3.09 12.37
C LEU A 223 7.00 4.51 11.88
N LEU A 224 7.28 4.81 10.60
CA LEU A 224 6.95 6.10 9.98
C LEU A 224 5.44 6.36 9.92
N LEU A 225 4.63 5.31 9.71
CA LEU A 225 3.17 5.40 9.73
C LEU A 225 2.60 5.61 11.14
N TRP A 226 3.22 4.99 12.15
CA TRP A 226 2.70 5.00 13.52
C TRP A 226 3.10 6.24 14.31
N ASP A 227 4.30 6.78 14.09
CA ASP A 227 4.85 7.93 14.81
C ASP A 227 4.23 9.25 14.31
N ASP A 228 2.92 9.37 14.53
CA ASP A 228 2.09 10.48 14.10
C ASP A 228 2.53 11.79 14.81
N PRO A 229 3.05 12.77 14.05
CA PRO A 229 3.50 14.04 14.62
C PRO A 229 2.33 14.91 15.13
N CYS A 230 1.10 14.61 14.72
CA CYS A 230 -0.12 15.35 15.07
C CYS A 230 -0.84 14.79 16.30
N ASN A 231 -0.36 13.67 16.86
CA ASN A 231 -1.01 13.02 17.98
C ASN A 231 -0.72 13.79 19.28
N GLU A 232 -1.52 14.83 19.55
CA GLU A 232 -1.51 15.51 20.83
C GLU A 232 -1.85 14.50 21.93
N LYS A 233 -0.88 14.18 22.80
CA LYS A 233 -1.14 13.34 23.96
C LYS A 233 -2.33 13.93 24.72
N PRO A 234 -3.39 13.15 25.00
CA PRO A 234 -4.45 13.65 25.87
C PRO A 234 -3.79 14.07 27.18
N LYS A 235 -3.95 15.35 27.54
CA LYS A 235 -3.50 15.85 28.84
C LYS A 235 -4.27 15.03 29.87
N THR A 236 -3.63 14.02 30.45
CA THR A 236 -4.11 13.36 31.65
C THR A 236 -4.23 14.46 32.68
N LYS A 237 -5.46 14.93 32.94
CA LYS A 237 -5.74 15.72 34.12
C LYS A 237 -5.35 14.83 35.28
N GLU A 238 -4.27 15.17 35.97
CA GLU A 238 -4.03 14.70 37.32
C GLU A 238 -5.25 15.13 38.14
N THR A 239 -6.21 14.24 38.28
CA THR A 239 -7.21 14.34 39.35
C THR A 239 -6.43 14.16 40.65
N LEU A 240 -6.19 15.30 41.32
CA LEU A 240 -5.78 15.43 42.71
C LEU A 240 -6.71 14.65 43.65
#